data_AF-A0A4Q6G421-F1
#
_entry.id   AF-A0A4Q6G421-F1
#
_cell.length_a   1.000
_cell.length_b   1.000
_cell.length_c   1.000
_cell.angle_alpha   90.00
_cell.angle_beta   90.00
_cell.angle_gamma   90.00
#
_symmetry.space_group_name_H-M   'P 1'
#
loop_
_entity.id
_entity.type
_entity.pdbx_description
1 polymer ?
#
loop_
_entity_poly.entity_id
_entity_poly.type
_entity_poly.pdbx_seq_one_letter_code
_entity_poly.pdbx_strand_id
1 'polypeptide(L)'
;MDKLSSLLLPNDPLLRPVKIGPNQFPGIWAEMMPKELFTLTFPKERRATCMNCPKSCYEDFRSDYRCCTYHPRIANFLLGLGSETAAGDAAIDRLLALGMLTPEGMYSTPGQWIDFLDDQKNKDFGRSEKVLCPMLNPTNGFCDVHAFRNSVCSTFFCLSDHGQTGENFWVQVQTLGSQIELVLAQWALRTVGFDVDAYIRAFDELSQTIDSVSTPTGWTEEALDILWGSWRGREKELMRACAALIVENRNNLWDIANSHTIIESRLFDEAMDTLVPDHLEDEVEEKGDDVEEDGDIITLRPDETWEECLNAHEILWSFPKAVYRLSPNVQFENNNLRSLEEIYYKDSPYFLVYRFAVNEAPQWRLACSENEKKFLEVFQRGLMLEQSVLERGEALLLEDARTFLQEALNRRVLWPVR
;
A
#
# COMPACT_ATOMS: atom_id res chain seq x y z
N MET A 1 -27.24 16.26 -15.11
CA MET A 1 -26.29 16.00 -14.02
C MET A 1 -25.97 14.53 -14.08
N ASP A 2 -24.69 14.19 -14.01
CA ASP A 2 -24.28 12.79 -13.96
C ASP A 2 -24.81 12.11 -12.69
N LYS A 3 -25.12 10.82 -12.77
CA LYS A 3 -25.74 10.04 -11.68
C LYS A 3 -24.87 10.07 -10.43
N LEU A 4 -23.56 9.87 -10.58
CA LEU A 4 -22.59 9.88 -9.48
C LEU A 4 -22.64 11.19 -8.68
N SER A 5 -22.55 12.33 -9.37
CA SER A 5 -22.55 13.64 -8.72
C SER A 5 -23.87 13.95 -7.98
N SER A 6 -24.98 13.34 -8.38
CA SER A 6 -26.28 13.49 -7.68
C SER A 6 -26.38 12.69 -6.39
N LEU A 7 -25.56 11.64 -6.25
CA LEU A 7 -25.52 10.76 -5.08
C LEU A 7 -24.53 11.24 -4.01
N LEU A 8 -23.58 12.10 -4.40
CA LEU A 8 -22.55 12.63 -3.52
C LEU A 8 -22.99 13.95 -2.89
N LEU A 9 -22.71 14.09 -1.60
CA LEU A 9 -22.86 15.37 -0.91
C LEU A 9 -21.69 16.30 -1.25
N PRO A 10 -21.84 17.64 -1.19
CA PRO A 10 -20.74 18.58 -1.44
C PRO A 10 -19.49 18.39 -0.54
N ASN A 11 -19.64 17.71 0.60
CA ASN A 11 -18.56 17.37 1.52
C ASN A 11 -18.58 15.88 1.85
N ASP A 12 -18.95 15.03 0.88
CA ASP A 12 -19.05 13.58 1.10
C ASP A 12 -17.72 13.02 1.62
N PRO A 13 -17.71 12.28 2.75
CA PRO A 13 -16.50 11.65 3.28
C PRO A 13 -15.78 10.75 2.28
N LEU A 14 -16.49 10.18 1.30
CA LEU A 14 -15.91 9.35 0.25
C LEU A 14 -14.91 10.09 -0.64
N LEU A 15 -15.02 11.42 -0.73
CA LEU A 15 -14.16 12.25 -1.58
C LEU A 15 -12.92 12.78 -0.84
N ARG A 16 -12.67 12.31 0.39
CA ARG A 16 -11.56 12.77 1.24
C ARG A 16 -10.87 11.59 1.89
N PRO A 17 -9.56 11.67 2.16
CA PRO A 17 -8.90 10.63 2.93
C PRO A 17 -9.54 10.46 4.31
N VAL A 18 -9.73 9.21 4.73
CA VAL A 18 -10.10 8.87 6.11
C VAL A 18 -8.84 8.61 6.92
N LYS A 19 -8.86 8.96 8.21
CA LYS A 19 -7.75 8.68 9.13
C LYS A 19 -8.05 7.42 9.92
N ILE A 20 -7.15 6.44 9.89
CA ILE A 20 -7.19 5.25 10.75
C ILE A 20 -5.90 5.24 11.56
N GLY A 21 -6.03 5.39 12.88
CA GLY A 21 -4.90 5.68 13.75
C GLY A 21 -4.12 6.92 13.29
N PRO A 22 -2.80 6.84 13.05
CA PRO A 22 -2.00 7.94 12.53
C PRO A 22 -1.96 8.05 10.99
N ASN A 23 -2.50 7.06 10.27
CA ASN A 23 -2.33 6.91 8.83
C ASN A 23 -3.56 7.39 8.04
N GLN A 24 -3.36 7.74 6.77
CA GLN A 24 -4.41 8.20 5.86
C GLN A 24 -4.73 7.15 4.82
N PHE A 25 -6.02 6.88 4.61
CA PHE A 25 -6.54 5.90 3.68
C PHE A 25 -7.57 6.54 2.75
N PRO A 26 -7.93 5.91 1.62
CA PRO A 26 -9.01 6.37 0.76
C PRO A 26 -10.32 6.48 1.53
N GLY A 27 -11.12 7.52 1.26
CA GLY A 27 -12.36 7.77 2.02
C GLY A 27 -13.33 6.58 2.02
N ILE A 28 -13.37 5.86 0.89
CA ILE A 28 -14.20 4.66 0.71
C ILE A 28 -13.85 3.50 1.64
N TRP A 29 -12.64 3.47 2.22
CA TRP A 29 -12.28 2.48 3.24
C TRP A 29 -13.21 2.52 4.46
N ALA A 30 -13.76 3.70 4.79
CA ALA A 30 -14.75 3.84 5.86
C ALA A 30 -15.99 2.97 5.66
N GLU A 31 -16.29 2.64 4.41
CA GLU A 31 -17.52 1.95 4.00
C GLU A 31 -17.28 0.51 3.58
N MET A 32 -16.17 0.22 2.91
CA MET A 32 -15.88 -1.13 2.39
C MET A 32 -15.13 -2.05 3.36
N MET A 33 -14.47 -1.52 4.38
CA MET A 33 -13.71 -2.31 5.35
C MET A 33 -14.57 -2.78 6.54
N PRO A 34 -14.17 -3.85 7.25
CA PRO A 34 -14.85 -4.25 8.48
C PRO A 34 -14.78 -3.11 9.50
N LYS A 35 -15.88 -2.85 10.21
CA LYS A 35 -15.98 -1.67 11.09
C LYS A 35 -15.00 -1.76 12.28
N GLU A 36 -14.68 -2.97 12.70
CA GLU A 36 -13.69 -3.32 13.72
C GLU A 36 -12.28 -2.81 13.37
N LEU A 37 -11.94 -2.69 12.07
CA LEU A 37 -10.67 -2.12 11.61
C LEU A 37 -10.42 -0.74 12.25
N PHE A 38 -11.45 0.09 12.35
CA PHE A 38 -11.36 1.45 12.90
C PHE A 38 -11.17 1.49 14.42
N THR A 39 -11.29 0.34 15.09
CA THR A 39 -11.05 0.19 16.52
C THR A 39 -9.65 -0.34 16.84
N LEU A 40 -8.93 -0.84 15.83
CA LEU A 40 -7.57 -1.35 15.99
C LEU A 40 -6.57 -0.22 16.24
N THR A 41 -5.47 -0.57 16.92
CA THR A 41 -4.33 0.33 17.05
C THR A 41 -3.42 0.12 15.85
N PHE A 42 -3.17 1.18 15.08
CA PHE A 42 -2.29 1.11 13.91
C PHE A 42 -0.88 1.61 14.25
N PRO A 43 0.18 0.98 13.72
CA PRO A 43 1.53 1.45 13.93
C PRO A 43 1.71 2.86 13.31
N LYS A 44 2.41 3.72 14.04
CA LYS A 44 2.76 5.08 13.62
C LYS A 44 4.05 4.96 12.80
N GLU A 45 3.92 4.79 11.49
CA GLU A 45 5.05 4.71 10.54
C GLU A 45 5.65 6.11 10.31
N ARG A 46 6.24 6.67 11.38
CA ARG A 46 6.75 8.06 11.49
C ARG A 46 7.76 8.39 10.40
N ARG A 47 8.57 7.42 9.97
CA ARG A 47 9.60 7.65 8.95
C ARG A 47 9.06 7.60 7.53
N ALA A 48 7.96 6.89 7.27
CA ALA A 48 7.48 6.63 5.91
C ALA A 48 6.40 7.63 5.46
N THR A 49 6.74 8.92 5.41
CA THR A 49 5.83 9.95 4.88
C THR A 49 6.24 10.40 3.48
N CYS A 50 5.29 10.48 2.54
CA CYS A 50 5.58 10.95 1.19
C CYS A 50 6.11 12.39 1.15
N MET A 51 5.66 13.24 2.08
CA MET A 51 6.06 14.66 2.19
C MET A 51 7.50 14.84 2.69
N ASN A 52 8.06 13.83 3.34
CA ASN A 52 9.45 13.79 3.77
C ASN A 52 9.99 12.37 3.57
N CYS A 53 10.03 11.97 2.30
CA CYS A 53 10.39 10.62 1.94
C CYS A 53 11.82 10.31 2.41
N PRO A 54 11.99 9.37 3.35
CA PRO A 54 13.30 9.07 3.92
C PRO A 54 14.24 8.51 2.84
N LYS A 55 13.68 7.75 1.89
CA LYS A 55 14.41 7.23 0.74
C LYS A 55 15.00 8.35 -0.13
N SER A 56 14.31 9.46 -0.31
CA SER A 56 14.86 10.61 -1.06
C SER A 56 15.81 11.46 -0.23
N CYS A 57 15.78 11.34 1.09
CA CYS A 57 16.67 12.08 1.99
C CYS A 57 17.99 11.35 2.28
N TYR A 58 17.99 10.01 2.34
CA TYR A 58 19.16 9.19 2.73
C TYR A 58 19.66 8.25 1.64
N GLU A 59 18.81 7.94 0.68
CA GLU A 59 19.13 7.08 -0.44
C GLU A 59 19.05 7.90 -1.73
N ASP A 60 19.35 7.28 -2.86
CA ASP A 60 19.39 8.00 -4.14
C ASP A 60 18.01 8.02 -4.83
N PHE A 61 16.90 7.94 -4.07
CA PHE A 61 15.57 8.10 -4.68
C PHE A 61 15.40 9.54 -5.11
N ARG A 62 14.80 9.75 -6.28
CA ARG A 62 14.53 11.09 -6.74
C ARG A 62 13.44 11.76 -5.91
N SER A 63 13.65 13.02 -5.56
CA SER A 63 12.77 13.77 -4.64
C SER A 63 11.47 14.22 -5.29
N ASP A 64 11.45 14.35 -6.61
CA ASP A 64 10.30 14.76 -7.41
C ASP A 64 9.22 13.67 -7.51
N TYR A 65 9.59 12.38 -7.56
CA TYR A 65 8.62 11.27 -7.64
C TYR A 65 8.72 10.19 -6.56
N ARG A 66 9.83 10.07 -5.82
CA ARG A 66 9.94 9.22 -4.62
C ARG A 66 9.60 7.75 -4.94
N CYS A 67 8.65 7.15 -4.22
CA CYS A 67 8.20 5.77 -4.46
C CYS A 67 7.17 5.63 -5.60
N CYS A 68 6.85 6.70 -6.35
CA CYS A 68 5.87 6.64 -7.43
C CYS A 68 6.45 6.07 -8.75
N THR A 69 7.40 5.15 -8.66
CA THR A 69 7.99 4.39 -9.78
C THR A 69 7.41 2.98 -9.81
N TYR A 70 6.09 2.90 -9.77
CA TYR A 70 5.31 1.68 -9.81
C TYR A 70 3.93 1.99 -10.41
N HIS A 71 3.35 1.02 -11.09
CA HIS A 71 2.01 1.12 -11.69
C HIS A 71 1.02 0.31 -10.85
N PRO A 72 0.35 0.92 -9.85
CA PRO A 72 -0.63 0.21 -9.04
C PRO A 72 -1.88 -0.13 -9.85
N ARG A 73 -2.53 -1.26 -9.52
CA ARG A 73 -3.90 -1.55 -9.96
C ARG A 73 -4.86 -0.65 -9.18
N ILE A 74 -5.49 0.33 -9.85
CA ILE A 74 -6.49 1.22 -9.24
C ILE A 74 -7.86 0.85 -9.77
N ALA A 75 -8.73 0.35 -8.89
CA ALA A 75 -10.06 -0.12 -9.24
C ALA A 75 -10.93 0.93 -9.95
N ASN A 76 -11.80 0.47 -10.84
CA ASN A 76 -12.65 1.31 -11.68
C ASN A 76 -13.48 2.34 -10.90
N PHE A 77 -14.03 1.94 -9.75
CA PHE A 77 -14.84 2.80 -8.91
C PHE A 77 -14.00 3.84 -8.16
N LEU A 78 -12.73 3.54 -7.85
CA LEU A 78 -11.81 4.52 -7.25
C LEU A 78 -11.48 5.62 -8.28
N LEU A 79 -11.21 5.23 -9.53
CA LEU A 79 -11.03 6.19 -10.62
C LEU A 79 -12.32 6.99 -10.87
N GLY A 80 -13.47 6.33 -10.89
CA GLY A 80 -14.77 6.99 -11.02
C GLY A 80 -15.03 8.02 -9.92
N LEU A 81 -14.78 7.69 -8.65
CA LEU A 81 -14.83 8.64 -7.53
C LEU A 81 -13.81 9.78 -7.70
N GLY A 82 -12.59 9.46 -8.13
CA GLY A 82 -11.55 10.45 -8.40
C GLY A 82 -11.91 11.47 -9.47
N SER A 83 -12.70 11.05 -10.47
CA SER A 83 -13.18 11.92 -11.57
C SER A 83 -14.13 13.03 -11.11
N GLU A 84 -14.62 13.00 -9.86
CA GLU A 84 -15.36 14.13 -9.26
C GLU A 84 -14.45 15.30 -8.91
N THR A 85 -13.14 15.13 -9.02
CA THR A 85 -12.14 16.20 -8.91
C THR A 85 -11.53 16.48 -10.29
N ALA A 86 -11.19 17.74 -10.55
CA ALA A 86 -10.54 18.11 -11.82
C ALA A 86 -9.19 17.40 -12.03
N ALA A 87 -8.43 17.18 -10.95
CA ALA A 87 -7.15 16.48 -10.99
C ALA A 87 -7.31 14.99 -11.32
N GLY A 88 -8.28 14.32 -10.68
CA GLY A 88 -8.56 12.91 -10.95
C GLY A 88 -9.17 12.68 -12.34
N ASP A 89 -10.04 13.56 -12.83
CA ASP A 89 -10.58 13.46 -14.19
C ASP A 89 -9.48 13.60 -15.25
N ALA A 90 -8.56 14.55 -15.06
CA ALA A 90 -7.37 14.69 -15.90
C ALA A 90 -6.40 13.50 -15.77
N ALA A 91 -6.35 12.83 -14.62
CA ALA A 91 -5.55 11.63 -14.44
C ALA A 91 -6.10 10.45 -15.26
N ILE A 92 -7.43 10.32 -15.38
CA ILE A 92 -8.03 9.32 -16.28
C ILE A 92 -7.71 9.62 -17.74
N ASP A 93 -7.71 10.90 -18.16
CA ASP A 93 -7.31 11.26 -19.54
C ASP A 93 -5.86 10.86 -19.83
N ARG A 94 -4.96 10.98 -18.84
CA ARG A 94 -3.58 10.47 -18.97
C ARG A 94 -3.53 8.96 -19.11
N LEU A 95 -4.30 8.22 -18.32
CA LEU A 95 -4.37 6.76 -18.45
C LEU A 95 -4.89 6.33 -19.83
N LEU A 96 -5.92 6.99 -20.34
CA LEU A 96 -6.44 6.76 -21.68
C LEU A 96 -5.39 7.03 -22.76
N ALA A 97 -4.68 8.15 -22.66
CA ALA A 97 -3.63 8.52 -23.61
C ALA A 97 -2.42 7.55 -23.58
N LEU A 98 -2.13 6.94 -22.44
CA LEU A 98 -1.07 5.94 -22.29
C LEU A 98 -1.54 4.52 -22.65
N GLY A 99 -2.85 4.30 -22.82
CA GLY A 99 -3.40 2.97 -23.00
C GLY A 99 -3.33 2.12 -21.73
N MET A 100 -3.42 2.70 -20.54
CA MET A 100 -3.27 2.01 -19.24
C MET A 100 -4.60 1.80 -18.49
N LEU A 101 -5.73 2.00 -19.18
CA LEU A 101 -7.06 1.86 -18.61
C LEU A 101 -7.79 0.66 -19.21
N THR A 102 -8.16 -0.29 -18.35
CA THR A 102 -9.01 -1.46 -18.67
C THR A 102 -10.37 -1.29 -17.96
N PRO A 103 -11.37 -2.15 -18.24
CA PRO A 103 -12.67 -2.12 -17.56
C PRO A 103 -12.57 -2.20 -16.03
N GLU A 104 -11.60 -2.93 -15.48
CA GLU A 104 -11.38 -3.01 -14.03
C GLU A 104 -10.64 -1.80 -13.44
N GLY A 105 -10.08 -0.93 -14.29
CA GLY A 105 -9.44 0.32 -13.89
C GLY A 105 -8.03 0.47 -14.45
N MET A 106 -7.11 1.04 -13.66
CA MET A 106 -5.70 1.14 -14.07
C MET A 106 -5.06 -0.25 -13.96
N TYR A 107 -4.37 -0.71 -15.02
CA TYR A 107 -3.75 -2.03 -15.06
C TYR A 107 -2.44 -1.98 -15.88
N SER A 108 -1.34 -2.49 -15.31
CA SER A 108 -0.02 -2.53 -15.96
C SER A 108 0.05 -3.59 -17.06
N THR A 109 0.73 -3.29 -18.15
CA THR A 109 0.94 -4.29 -19.21
C THR A 109 2.06 -5.28 -18.90
N PRO A 110 2.14 -6.42 -19.61
CA PRO A 110 3.29 -7.30 -19.56
C PRO A 110 4.63 -6.58 -19.78
N GLY A 111 4.70 -5.63 -20.72
CA GLY A 111 5.91 -4.84 -20.93
C GLY A 111 6.29 -3.98 -19.71
N GLN A 112 5.32 -3.32 -19.08
CA GLN A 112 5.54 -2.52 -17.88
C GLN A 112 5.90 -3.37 -16.65
N TRP A 113 5.38 -4.60 -16.58
CA TRP A 113 5.78 -5.56 -15.56
C TRP A 113 7.26 -5.94 -15.68
N ILE A 114 7.74 -6.22 -16.90
CA ILE A 114 9.15 -6.50 -17.15
C ILE A 114 10.04 -5.29 -16.81
N ASP A 115 9.62 -4.08 -17.18
CA ASP A 115 10.34 -2.85 -16.83
C ASP A 115 10.46 -2.69 -15.31
N PHE A 116 9.40 -3.04 -14.56
CA PHE A 116 9.42 -3.04 -13.10
C PHE A 116 10.39 -4.09 -12.53
N LEU A 117 10.38 -5.32 -13.04
CA LEU A 117 11.32 -6.37 -12.62
C LEU A 117 12.78 -5.98 -12.90
N ASP A 118 13.04 -5.38 -14.07
CA ASP A 118 14.37 -4.86 -14.41
C ASP A 118 14.80 -3.74 -13.44
N ASP A 119 13.89 -2.84 -13.09
CA ASP A 119 14.17 -1.79 -12.10
C ASP A 119 14.38 -2.37 -10.68
N GLN A 120 13.71 -3.46 -10.30
CA GLN A 120 13.96 -4.16 -9.03
C GLN A 120 15.37 -4.77 -9.01
N LYS A 121 15.70 -5.58 -10.02
CA LYS A 121 17.01 -6.23 -10.15
C LYS A 121 18.17 -5.24 -10.09
N ASN A 122 18.04 -4.13 -10.81
CA ASN A 122 19.07 -3.10 -10.91
C ASN A 122 19.05 -2.12 -9.72
N LYS A 123 18.10 -2.27 -8.78
CA LYS A 123 17.88 -1.36 -7.64
C LYS A 123 17.63 0.07 -8.11
N ASP A 124 16.91 0.22 -9.22
CA ASP A 124 16.51 1.47 -9.84
C ASP A 124 15.08 1.90 -9.44
N PHE A 125 14.40 1.12 -8.60
CA PHE A 125 13.18 1.56 -7.93
C PHE A 125 13.40 2.90 -7.22
N GLY A 126 12.53 3.88 -7.50
CA GLY A 126 12.64 5.25 -7.01
C GLY A 126 13.66 6.13 -7.75
N ARG A 127 14.32 5.60 -8.80
CA ARG A 127 15.37 6.28 -9.58
C ARG A 127 15.12 6.31 -11.08
N SER A 128 14.43 5.29 -11.59
CA SER A 128 14.05 5.13 -12.99
C SER A 128 12.70 5.78 -13.28
N GLU A 129 12.52 6.24 -14.52
CA GLU A 129 11.27 6.78 -15.02
C GLU A 129 10.47 5.76 -15.86
N LYS A 130 10.99 4.54 -16.10
CA LYS A 130 10.33 3.51 -16.95
C LYS A 130 8.92 3.22 -16.47
N VAL A 131 8.77 3.03 -15.16
CA VAL A 131 7.50 2.74 -14.49
C VAL A 131 7.01 3.90 -13.63
N LEU A 132 7.23 5.14 -14.08
CA LEU A 132 6.70 6.32 -13.39
C LEU A 132 5.15 6.30 -13.40
N CYS A 133 4.55 6.45 -12.22
CA CYS A 133 3.10 6.37 -12.05
C CYS A 133 2.38 7.52 -12.79
N PRO A 134 1.40 7.24 -13.69
CA PRO A 134 0.63 8.27 -14.38
C PRO A 134 -0.21 9.17 -13.47
N MET A 135 -0.45 8.72 -12.24
CA MET A 135 -1.17 9.48 -11.22
C MET A 135 -0.31 10.58 -10.58
N LEU A 136 1.00 10.54 -10.76
CA LEU A 136 1.90 11.57 -10.28
C LEU A 136 1.75 12.85 -11.13
N ASN A 137 1.52 13.96 -10.45
CA ASN A 137 1.50 15.27 -11.06
C ASN A 137 2.93 15.75 -11.31
N PRO A 138 3.35 15.95 -12.57
CA PRO A 138 4.73 16.31 -12.88
C PRO A 138 5.10 17.73 -12.43
N THR A 139 4.12 18.59 -12.12
CA THR A 139 4.38 19.99 -11.74
C THR A 139 4.74 20.14 -10.27
N ASN A 140 4.09 19.38 -9.40
CA ASN A 140 4.27 19.49 -7.94
C ASN A 140 4.77 18.19 -7.29
N GLY A 141 4.87 17.12 -8.06
CA GLY A 141 5.29 15.81 -7.59
C GLY A 141 4.26 15.12 -6.69
N PHE A 142 3.00 15.55 -6.60
CA PHE A 142 1.97 14.91 -5.75
C PHE A 142 1.07 13.96 -6.56
N CYS A 143 0.45 12.99 -5.89
CA CYS A 143 -0.53 12.11 -6.53
C CYS A 143 -1.85 12.85 -6.72
N ASP A 144 -2.30 13.01 -7.97
CA ASP A 144 -3.56 13.69 -8.33
C ASP A 144 -4.80 12.95 -7.79
N VAL A 145 -4.67 11.66 -7.48
CA VAL A 145 -5.73 10.80 -6.93
C VAL A 145 -5.42 10.29 -5.53
N HIS A 146 -4.64 11.01 -4.71
CA HIS A 146 -4.20 10.52 -3.40
C HIS A 146 -5.37 10.05 -2.49
N ALA A 147 -6.53 10.70 -2.55
CA ALA A 147 -7.73 10.32 -1.79
C ALA A 147 -8.45 9.06 -2.32
N PHE A 148 -8.04 8.58 -3.50
CA PHE A 148 -8.63 7.48 -4.26
C PHE A 148 -7.56 6.46 -4.70
N ARG A 149 -6.39 6.48 -4.07
CA ARG A 149 -5.32 5.51 -4.34
C ARG A 149 -5.78 4.11 -3.92
N ASN A 150 -5.19 3.07 -4.50
CA ASN A 150 -5.53 1.70 -4.16
C ASN A 150 -4.94 1.28 -2.79
N SER A 151 -5.20 0.03 -2.43
CA SER A 151 -4.72 -0.54 -1.18
C SER A 151 -3.20 -0.57 -1.08
N VAL A 152 -2.50 -1.05 -2.11
CA VAL A 152 -1.02 -1.07 -2.15
C VAL A 152 -0.41 0.29 -1.84
N CYS A 153 -0.82 1.35 -2.53
CA CYS A 153 -0.29 2.69 -2.27
C CYS A 153 -0.70 3.29 -0.92
N SER A 154 -1.72 2.73 -0.27
CA SER A 154 -2.19 3.18 1.05
C SER A 154 -1.48 2.48 2.21
N THR A 155 -0.96 1.29 1.97
CA THR A 155 -0.32 0.42 2.98
C THR A 155 1.16 0.21 2.74
N PHE A 156 1.73 0.73 1.65
CA PHE A 156 3.16 0.65 1.39
C PHE A 156 3.95 1.67 2.23
N PHE A 157 4.83 1.15 3.08
CA PHE A 157 5.76 1.94 3.88
C PHE A 157 7.19 1.53 3.57
N CYS A 158 7.97 2.45 2.98
CA CYS A 158 9.35 2.16 2.56
C CYS A 158 10.31 1.87 3.72
N LEU A 159 9.92 2.23 4.95
CA LEU A 159 10.60 1.90 6.19
C LEU A 159 9.54 1.59 7.26
N SER A 160 9.48 0.35 7.72
CA SER A 160 8.51 -0.08 8.76
C SER A 160 9.04 0.16 10.17
N ASP A 161 8.62 1.18 10.88
CA ASP A 161 9.05 1.50 12.24
C ASP A 161 8.85 0.35 13.22
N HIS A 162 7.88 -0.53 12.99
CA HIS A 162 7.66 -1.73 13.79
C HIS A 162 8.33 -3.00 13.24
N GLY A 163 9.32 -2.86 12.35
CA GLY A 163 10.11 -3.98 11.80
C GLY A 163 9.26 -5.03 11.08
N GLN A 164 9.73 -6.28 11.09
CA GLN A 164 9.09 -7.38 10.36
C GLN A 164 7.64 -7.63 10.79
N THR A 165 7.33 -7.47 12.08
CA THR A 165 5.96 -7.62 12.59
C THR A 165 5.03 -6.52 12.07
N GLY A 166 5.55 -5.30 11.93
CA GLY A 166 4.82 -4.20 11.29
C GLY A 166 4.61 -4.44 9.80
N GLU A 167 5.65 -4.90 9.10
CA GLU A 167 5.58 -5.25 7.68
C GLU A 167 4.53 -6.33 7.44
N ASN A 168 4.55 -7.40 8.26
CA ASN A 168 3.56 -8.47 8.17
C ASN A 168 2.13 -7.94 8.36
N PHE A 169 1.89 -7.10 9.39
CA PHE A 169 0.58 -6.49 9.59
C PHE A 169 0.14 -5.66 8.37
N TRP A 170 1.04 -4.85 7.80
CA TRP A 170 0.71 -4.03 6.63
C TRP A 170 0.45 -4.84 5.38
N VAL A 171 1.19 -5.94 5.18
CA VAL A 171 0.91 -6.90 4.10
C VAL A 171 -0.49 -7.47 4.25
N GLN A 172 -0.90 -7.89 5.45
CA GLN A 172 -2.27 -8.42 5.64
C GLN A 172 -3.35 -7.38 5.34
N VAL A 173 -3.17 -6.13 5.83
CA VAL A 173 -4.11 -5.04 5.54
C VAL A 173 -4.13 -4.70 4.03
N GLN A 174 -2.98 -4.76 3.37
CA GLN A 174 -2.85 -4.57 1.93
C GLN A 174 -3.61 -5.64 1.16
N THR A 175 -3.42 -6.91 1.52
CA THR A 175 -4.09 -8.06 0.90
C THR A 175 -5.59 -7.92 1.06
N LEU A 176 -6.08 -7.68 2.28
CA LEU A 176 -7.50 -7.48 2.56
C LEU A 176 -8.10 -6.39 1.67
N GLY A 177 -7.45 -5.22 1.62
CA GLY A 177 -7.92 -4.11 0.83
C GLY A 177 -7.92 -4.39 -0.67
N SER A 178 -6.87 -5.03 -1.19
CA SER A 178 -6.77 -5.41 -2.60
C SER A 178 -7.86 -6.41 -3.00
N GLN A 179 -8.15 -7.40 -2.14
CA GLN A 179 -9.23 -8.37 -2.38
C GLN A 179 -10.59 -7.68 -2.44
N ILE A 180 -10.91 -6.80 -1.48
CA ILE A 180 -12.16 -6.03 -1.47
C ILE A 180 -12.26 -5.13 -2.71
N GLU A 181 -11.19 -4.41 -3.05
CA GLU A 181 -11.15 -3.52 -4.22
C GLU A 181 -11.43 -4.29 -5.52
N LEU A 182 -10.83 -5.46 -5.69
CA LEU A 182 -11.01 -6.28 -6.88
C LEU A 182 -12.42 -6.90 -6.96
N VAL A 183 -12.92 -7.49 -5.86
CA VAL A 183 -14.30 -8.02 -5.82
C VAL A 183 -15.31 -6.93 -6.14
N LEU A 184 -15.18 -5.76 -5.51
CA LEU A 184 -16.10 -4.65 -5.73
C LEU A 184 -16.01 -4.08 -7.15
N ALA A 185 -14.82 -4.05 -7.76
CA ALA A 185 -14.64 -3.65 -9.15
C ALA A 185 -15.39 -4.59 -10.11
N GLN A 186 -15.26 -5.90 -9.95
CA GLN A 186 -15.95 -6.90 -10.78
C GLN A 186 -17.45 -6.94 -10.53
N TRP A 187 -17.88 -6.87 -9.27
CA TRP A 187 -19.30 -6.77 -8.92
C TRP A 187 -19.94 -5.53 -9.56
N ALA A 188 -19.25 -4.39 -9.51
CA ALA A 188 -19.74 -3.16 -10.12
C ALA A 188 -19.87 -3.29 -11.64
N LEU A 189 -18.87 -3.86 -12.31
CA LEU A 189 -18.92 -4.15 -13.75
C LEU A 189 -20.14 -5.01 -14.13
N ARG A 190 -20.34 -6.14 -13.46
CA ARG A 190 -21.49 -7.02 -13.72
C ARG A 190 -22.81 -6.29 -13.54
N THR A 191 -22.92 -5.49 -12.48
CA THR A 191 -24.16 -4.80 -12.13
C THR A 191 -24.49 -3.65 -13.10
N VAL A 192 -23.48 -2.98 -13.66
CA VAL A 192 -23.69 -1.96 -14.72
C VAL A 192 -23.90 -2.58 -16.12
N GLY A 193 -23.89 -3.91 -16.21
CA GLY A 193 -24.15 -4.65 -17.45
C GLY A 193 -22.91 -4.90 -18.31
N PHE A 194 -21.71 -4.81 -17.74
CA PHE A 194 -20.48 -5.23 -18.40
C PHE A 194 -20.29 -6.76 -18.25
N ASP A 195 -19.94 -7.44 -19.34
CA ASP A 195 -19.75 -8.90 -19.36
C ASP A 195 -18.33 -9.26 -18.88
N VAL A 196 -18.19 -9.44 -17.57
CA VAL A 196 -16.92 -9.82 -16.94
C VAL A 196 -16.43 -11.19 -17.43
N ASP A 197 -17.32 -12.13 -17.76
CA ASP A 197 -16.89 -13.45 -18.22
C ASP A 197 -16.31 -13.37 -19.64
N ALA A 198 -16.86 -12.51 -20.50
CA ALA A 198 -16.26 -12.20 -21.80
C ALA A 198 -14.90 -11.49 -21.65
N TYR A 199 -14.77 -10.60 -20.67
CA TYR A 199 -13.52 -9.90 -20.38
C TYR A 199 -12.40 -10.83 -19.89
N ILE A 200 -12.71 -11.81 -19.02
CA ILE A 200 -11.72 -12.82 -18.62
C ILE A 200 -11.34 -13.72 -19.80
N ARG A 201 -12.30 -14.14 -20.64
CA ARG A 201 -11.98 -14.87 -21.88
C ARG A 201 -11.13 -14.06 -22.85
N ALA A 202 -11.33 -12.75 -22.92
CA ALA A 202 -10.50 -11.86 -23.72
C ALA A 202 -9.03 -11.88 -23.24
N PHE A 203 -8.78 -11.90 -21.93
CA PHE A 203 -7.42 -12.13 -21.42
C PHE A 203 -6.88 -13.51 -21.78
N ASP A 204 -7.69 -14.57 -21.63
CA ASP A 204 -7.27 -15.92 -22.02
C ASP A 204 -6.88 -15.98 -23.52
N GLU A 205 -7.59 -15.26 -24.39
CA GLU A 205 -7.26 -15.15 -25.82
C GLU A 205 -5.97 -14.35 -26.04
N LEU A 206 -5.80 -13.22 -25.35
CA LEU A 206 -4.61 -12.38 -25.43
C LEU A 206 -3.34 -13.09 -24.92
N SER A 207 -3.47 -14.09 -24.04
CA SER A 207 -2.35 -14.90 -23.56
C SER A 207 -1.61 -15.61 -24.70
N GLN A 208 -2.30 -15.93 -25.81
CA GLN A 208 -1.71 -16.59 -26.99
C GLN A 208 -0.79 -15.67 -27.80
N THR A 209 -0.88 -14.36 -27.57
CA THR A 209 -0.13 -13.33 -28.29
C THR A 209 0.51 -12.33 -27.32
N ILE A 210 0.86 -12.81 -26.11
CA ILE A 210 1.30 -12.00 -24.97
C ILE A 210 2.45 -11.04 -25.28
N ASP A 211 3.32 -11.41 -26.22
CA ASP A 211 4.46 -10.62 -26.71
C ASP A 211 4.05 -9.37 -27.50
N SER A 212 2.80 -9.31 -27.96
CA SER A 212 2.28 -8.25 -28.83
C SER A 212 1.15 -7.41 -28.21
N VAL A 213 0.75 -7.67 -26.96
CA VAL A 213 -0.35 -6.93 -26.30
C VAL A 213 0.10 -5.64 -25.64
N SER A 214 1.41 -5.39 -25.60
CA SER A 214 2.04 -4.26 -24.92
C SER A 214 2.73 -3.30 -25.90
N THR A 215 2.69 -2.02 -25.57
CA THR A 215 3.55 -0.96 -26.10
C THR A 215 4.50 -0.49 -24.98
N PRO A 216 5.51 0.37 -25.27
CA PRO A 216 6.35 0.96 -24.23
C PRO A 216 5.59 1.79 -23.18
N THR A 217 4.35 2.21 -23.46
CA THR A 217 3.59 3.12 -22.58
C THR A 217 2.32 2.51 -21.98
N GLY A 218 1.85 1.38 -22.50
CA GLY A 218 0.60 0.74 -22.08
C GLY A 218 0.12 -0.32 -23.07
N TRP A 219 -1.16 -0.68 -23.04
CA TRP A 219 -1.75 -1.72 -23.88
C TRP A 219 -1.79 -1.28 -25.36
N THR A 220 -1.74 -2.23 -26.30
CA THR A 220 -2.00 -1.94 -27.71
C THR A 220 -3.47 -1.60 -27.95
N GLU A 221 -3.76 -0.86 -29.01
CA GLU A 221 -5.16 -0.52 -29.38
C GLU A 221 -5.97 -1.78 -29.68
N GLU A 222 -5.36 -2.78 -30.31
CA GLU A 222 -6.01 -4.06 -30.59
C GLU A 222 -6.38 -4.81 -29.30
N ALA A 223 -5.48 -4.84 -28.31
CA ALA A 223 -5.78 -5.44 -27.01
C ALA A 223 -6.89 -4.65 -26.28
N LEU A 224 -6.85 -3.32 -26.31
CA LEU A 224 -7.88 -2.49 -25.70
C LEU A 224 -9.24 -2.67 -26.38
N ASP A 225 -9.31 -2.76 -27.71
CA ASP A 225 -10.56 -3.00 -28.44
C ASP A 225 -11.18 -4.36 -28.05
N ILE A 226 -10.36 -5.39 -27.85
CA ILE A 226 -10.79 -6.71 -27.36
C ILE A 226 -11.29 -6.63 -25.91
N LEU A 227 -10.50 -6.03 -25.01
CA LEU A 227 -10.83 -5.95 -23.58
C LEU A 227 -12.07 -5.09 -23.30
N TRP A 228 -12.24 -3.98 -24.04
CA TRP A 228 -13.37 -3.06 -23.85
C TRP A 228 -14.62 -3.47 -24.60
N GLY A 229 -14.48 -4.15 -25.74
CA GLY A 229 -15.61 -4.53 -26.60
C GLY A 229 -16.53 -3.35 -26.90
N SER A 230 -17.83 -3.49 -26.64
CA SER A 230 -18.82 -2.43 -26.89
C SER A 230 -18.69 -1.18 -26.00
N TRP A 231 -17.85 -1.23 -24.97
CA TRP A 231 -17.58 -0.09 -24.09
C TRP A 231 -16.38 0.75 -24.51
N ARG A 232 -15.68 0.38 -25.60
CA ARG A 232 -14.60 1.19 -26.16
C ARG A 232 -15.12 2.59 -26.53
N GLY A 233 -14.39 3.62 -26.12
CA GLY A 233 -14.77 5.03 -26.25
C GLY A 233 -15.76 5.53 -25.20
N ARG A 234 -16.16 4.69 -24.24
CA ARG A 234 -17.07 5.01 -23.12
C ARG A 234 -16.43 4.71 -21.76
N GLU A 235 -15.10 4.76 -21.71
CA GLU A 235 -14.32 4.31 -20.55
C GLU A 235 -14.63 5.14 -19.30
N LYS A 236 -14.59 6.48 -19.41
CA LYS A 236 -14.96 7.38 -18.30
C LYS A 236 -16.41 7.16 -17.83
N GLU A 237 -17.32 6.88 -18.75
CA GLU A 237 -18.72 6.58 -18.42
C GLU A 237 -18.82 5.30 -17.57
N LEU A 238 -18.08 4.24 -17.94
CA LEU A 238 -18.05 2.99 -17.18
C LEU A 238 -17.47 3.20 -15.77
N MET A 239 -16.35 3.92 -15.64
CA MET A 239 -15.72 4.23 -14.34
C MET A 239 -16.70 4.96 -13.41
N ARG A 240 -17.40 5.99 -13.93
CA ARG A 240 -18.38 6.77 -13.18
C ARG A 240 -19.63 5.95 -12.83
N ALA A 241 -20.07 5.06 -13.73
CA ALA A 241 -21.18 4.16 -13.46
C ALA A 241 -20.85 3.17 -12.32
N CYS A 242 -19.64 2.59 -12.32
CA CYS A 242 -19.17 1.73 -11.23
C CYS A 242 -19.09 2.48 -9.91
N ALA A 243 -18.53 3.70 -9.91
CA ALA A 243 -18.50 4.55 -8.72
C ALA A 243 -19.90 4.90 -8.20
N ALA A 244 -20.85 5.23 -9.08
CA ALA A 244 -22.22 5.54 -8.68
C ALA A 244 -22.87 4.36 -7.95
N LEU A 245 -22.66 3.13 -8.43
CA LEU A 245 -23.17 1.94 -7.79
C LEU A 245 -22.54 1.70 -6.41
N ILE A 246 -21.24 1.91 -6.26
CA ILE A 246 -20.54 1.82 -4.98
C ILE A 246 -21.11 2.83 -3.99
N VAL A 247 -21.32 4.06 -4.44
CA VAL A 247 -21.91 5.13 -3.62
C VAL A 247 -23.34 4.80 -3.17
N GLU A 248 -24.17 4.22 -4.05
CA GLU A 248 -25.54 3.77 -3.74
C GLU A 248 -25.56 2.66 -2.68
N ASN A 249 -24.55 1.80 -2.69
CA ASN A 249 -24.47 0.62 -1.83
C ASN A 249 -23.46 0.78 -0.68
N ARG A 250 -23.04 2.01 -0.36
CA ARG A 250 -21.97 2.29 0.61
C ARG A 250 -22.13 1.58 1.96
N ASN A 251 -23.36 1.36 2.42
CA ASN A 251 -23.61 0.70 3.71
C ASN A 251 -23.47 -0.83 3.69
N ASN A 252 -23.32 -1.46 2.51
CA ASN A 252 -23.34 -2.90 2.32
C ASN A 252 -22.08 -3.42 1.59
N LEU A 253 -21.07 -2.57 1.37
CA LEU A 253 -19.91 -2.93 0.54
C LEU A 253 -19.12 -4.11 1.09
N TRP A 254 -18.96 -4.18 2.42
CA TRP A 254 -18.32 -5.34 3.08
C TRP A 254 -19.09 -6.64 2.82
N ASP A 255 -20.42 -6.63 2.95
CA ASP A 255 -21.26 -7.82 2.72
C ASP A 255 -21.26 -8.23 1.24
N ILE A 256 -21.24 -7.25 0.33
CA ILE A 256 -21.10 -7.49 -1.11
C ILE A 256 -19.75 -8.14 -1.41
N ALA A 257 -18.66 -7.61 -0.86
CA ALA A 257 -17.32 -8.15 -1.04
C ALA A 257 -17.20 -9.60 -0.55
N ASN A 258 -17.89 -9.96 0.54
CA ASN A 258 -17.89 -11.33 1.09
C ASN A 258 -18.84 -12.31 0.37
N SER A 259 -19.74 -11.82 -0.48
CA SER A 259 -20.73 -12.65 -1.19
C SER A 259 -20.39 -12.92 -2.65
N HIS A 260 -19.27 -12.38 -3.13
CA HIS A 260 -18.81 -12.53 -4.52
C HIS A 260 -17.39 -13.08 -4.54
N THR A 261 -17.09 -13.83 -5.60
CA THR A 261 -15.76 -14.37 -5.85
C THR A 261 -15.07 -13.56 -6.94
N ILE A 262 -13.75 -13.44 -6.83
CA ILE A 262 -12.92 -12.87 -7.89
C ILE A 262 -12.77 -13.92 -9.00
N ILE A 263 -12.73 -13.46 -10.24
CA ILE A 263 -12.33 -14.28 -11.38
C ILE A 263 -11.13 -13.61 -12.06
N GLU A 264 -10.05 -14.36 -12.25
CA GLU A 264 -8.85 -13.90 -12.95
C GLU A 264 -8.46 -14.89 -14.06
N SER A 265 -7.72 -14.41 -15.05
CA SER A 265 -7.27 -15.23 -16.17
C SER A 265 -5.96 -15.92 -15.82
N ARG A 266 -6.06 -17.16 -15.30
CA ARG A 266 -4.88 -17.99 -15.02
C ARG A 266 -3.98 -18.16 -16.25
N LEU A 267 -4.57 -18.28 -17.45
CA LEU A 267 -3.80 -18.44 -18.69
C LEU A 267 -2.99 -17.19 -19.03
N PHE A 268 -3.54 -16.00 -18.78
CA PHE A 268 -2.81 -14.76 -19.00
C PHE A 268 -1.70 -14.56 -17.97
N ASP A 269 -1.96 -14.86 -16.70
CA ASP A 269 -0.95 -14.78 -15.64
C ASP A 269 0.21 -15.76 -15.89
N GLU A 270 -0.09 -17.01 -16.28
CA GLU A 270 0.92 -17.98 -16.68
C GLU A 270 1.73 -17.51 -17.89
N ALA A 271 1.07 -16.92 -18.90
CA ALA A 271 1.75 -16.36 -20.06
C ALA A 271 2.66 -15.18 -19.68
N MET A 272 2.24 -14.34 -18.73
CA MET A 272 3.08 -13.26 -18.19
C MET A 272 4.35 -13.80 -17.54
N ASP A 273 4.25 -14.87 -16.73
CA ASP A 273 5.43 -15.51 -16.13
C ASP A 273 6.39 -16.03 -17.20
N THR A 274 5.87 -16.66 -18.26
CA THR A 274 6.73 -17.16 -19.35
C THR A 274 7.40 -16.07 -20.19
N LEU A 275 6.90 -14.83 -20.11
CA LEU A 275 7.49 -13.69 -20.80
C LEU A 275 8.69 -13.11 -20.04
N VAL A 276 8.83 -13.42 -18.76
CA VAL A 276 9.95 -12.93 -17.94
C VAL A 276 11.26 -13.49 -18.48
N PRO A 277 12.23 -12.64 -18.89
CA PRO A 277 13.52 -13.11 -19.35
C PRO A 277 14.28 -13.89 -18.26
N ASP A 278 15.05 -14.91 -18.63
CA ASP A 278 15.81 -15.78 -17.68
C ASP A 278 16.61 -15.00 -16.62
N HIS A 279 17.16 -13.83 -17.00
CA HIS A 279 17.94 -13.03 -16.07
C HIS A 279 17.08 -12.29 -15.02
N LEU A 280 15.77 -12.21 -15.17
CA LEU A 280 14.84 -11.57 -14.23
C LEU A 280 14.02 -12.58 -13.42
N GLU A 281 14.20 -13.89 -13.65
CA GLU A 281 13.43 -14.94 -12.96
C GLU A 281 13.53 -14.85 -11.43
N ASP A 282 14.70 -14.49 -10.89
CA ASP A 282 14.93 -14.34 -9.44
C ASP A 282 14.13 -13.19 -8.78
N GLU A 283 13.58 -12.26 -9.59
CA GLU A 283 12.80 -11.12 -9.09
C GLU A 283 11.28 -11.39 -9.13
N VAL A 284 10.86 -12.46 -9.80
CA VAL A 284 9.48 -12.94 -9.72
C VAL A 284 9.37 -13.63 -8.36
N GLU A 285 8.40 -13.21 -7.54
CA GLU A 285 8.12 -13.93 -6.28
C GLU A 285 7.93 -15.41 -6.63
N GLU A 286 8.81 -16.28 -6.10
CA GLU A 286 8.69 -17.72 -6.31
C GLU A 286 7.24 -18.10 -6.02
N LYS A 287 6.54 -18.69 -7.00
CA LYS A 287 5.23 -19.30 -6.77
C LYS A 287 5.44 -20.23 -5.60
N GLY A 288 4.97 -19.84 -4.42
CA GLY A 288 5.24 -20.59 -3.21
C GLY A 288 4.92 -22.06 -3.50
N ASP A 289 5.84 -22.96 -3.14
CA ASP A 289 5.74 -24.41 -3.39
C ASP A 289 4.44 -25.06 -2.86
N ASP A 290 3.56 -24.27 -2.22
CA ASP A 290 2.29 -24.64 -1.62
C ASP A 290 1.04 -24.35 -2.49
N VAL A 291 1.17 -23.87 -3.74
CA VAL A 291 0.02 -23.88 -4.66
C VAL A 291 -0.20 -25.31 -5.12
N GLU A 292 -1.05 -26.04 -4.38
CA GLU A 292 -1.42 -27.42 -4.69
C GLU A 292 -1.79 -27.55 -6.18
N GLU A 293 -1.19 -28.52 -6.89
CA GLU A 293 -1.46 -28.81 -8.33
C GLU A 293 -2.96 -29.10 -8.60
N ASP A 294 -3.76 -29.34 -7.56
CA ASP A 294 -5.19 -29.59 -7.62
C ASP A 294 -6.01 -28.29 -7.74
N GLY A 295 -5.73 -27.47 -8.76
CA GLY A 295 -6.66 -26.69 -9.58
C GLY A 295 -7.72 -25.75 -8.97
N ASP A 296 -7.94 -25.71 -7.66
CA ASP A 296 -8.90 -24.84 -7.01
C ASP A 296 -8.20 -23.52 -6.69
N ILE A 297 -8.52 -22.50 -7.48
CA ILE A 297 -8.14 -21.11 -7.23
C ILE A 297 -8.74 -20.74 -5.86
N ILE A 298 -7.94 -20.82 -4.79
CA ILE A 298 -8.33 -20.30 -3.48
C ILE A 298 -8.23 -18.78 -3.56
N THR A 299 -9.24 -18.13 -4.14
CA THR A 299 -9.44 -16.71 -3.86
C THR A 299 -9.85 -16.61 -2.40
N LEU A 300 -8.93 -16.18 -1.54
CA LEU A 300 -9.24 -15.89 -0.14
C LEU A 300 -10.39 -14.89 -0.07
N ARG A 301 -11.43 -15.24 0.66
CA ARG A 301 -12.55 -14.32 0.87
C ARG A 301 -12.11 -13.21 1.82
N PRO A 302 -12.69 -11.99 1.72
CA PRO A 302 -12.29 -10.88 2.60
C PRO A 302 -12.43 -11.20 4.10
N ASP A 303 -13.39 -12.03 4.51
CA ASP A 303 -13.55 -12.50 5.89
C ASP A 303 -12.37 -13.37 6.36
N GLU A 304 -11.84 -14.23 5.50
CA GLU A 304 -10.65 -15.05 5.78
C GLU A 304 -9.40 -14.17 5.92
N THR A 305 -9.15 -13.25 5.00
CA THR A 305 -8.02 -12.30 5.10
C THR A 305 -8.16 -11.36 6.30
N TRP A 306 -9.38 -11.07 6.74
CA TRP A 306 -9.60 -10.28 7.95
C TRP A 306 -9.15 -11.02 9.22
N GLU A 307 -9.32 -12.33 9.31
CA GLU A 307 -8.79 -13.13 10.42
C GLU A 307 -7.24 -13.06 10.47
N GLU A 308 -6.59 -13.08 9.30
CA GLU A 308 -5.14 -12.92 9.18
C GLU A 308 -4.68 -11.53 9.63
N CYS A 309 -5.42 -10.48 9.28
CA CYS A 309 -5.19 -9.13 9.78
C CYS A 309 -5.24 -9.05 11.31
N LEU A 310 -6.25 -9.68 11.92
CA LEU A 310 -6.43 -9.71 13.37
C LEU A 310 -5.29 -10.47 14.06
N ASN A 311 -4.87 -11.60 13.52
CA ASN A 311 -3.74 -12.38 14.01
C ASN A 311 -2.42 -11.58 13.91
N ALA A 312 -2.15 -10.97 12.75
CA ALA A 312 -0.97 -10.12 12.57
C ALA A 312 -0.98 -8.91 13.52
N HIS A 313 -2.15 -8.31 13.75
CA HIS A 313 -2.33 -7.24 14.74
C HIS A 313 -2.05 -7.74 16.17
N GLU A 314 -2.56 -8.89 16.59
CA GLU A 314 -2.29 -9.47 17.91
C GLU A 314 -0.79 -9.68 18.12
N ILE A 315 -0.10 -10.27 17.13
CA ILE A 315 1.35 -10.47 17.16
C ILE A 315 2.07 -9.12 17.27
N LEU A 316 1.70 -8.15 16.43
CA LEU A 316 2.29 -6.81 16.40
C LEU A 316 2.23 -6.12 17.77
N TRP A 317 1.14 -6.30 18.52
CA TRP A 317 0.88 -5.65 19.81
C TRP A 317 1.07 -6.56 21.03
N SER A 318 1.74 -7.70 20.84
CA SER A 318 2.04 -8.63 21.90
C SER A 318 3.18 -8.12 22.79
N PHE A 319 3.00 -8.25 24.12
CA PHE A 319 4.00 -7.91 25.13
C PHE A 319 4.46 -9.18 25.85
N PRO A 320 5.54 -9.83 25.40
CA PRO A 320 6.07 -10.99 26.10
C PRO A 320 6.53 -10.57 27.50
N LYS A 321 6.09 -11.32 28.53
CA LYS A 321 6.52 -11.09 29.91
C LYS A 321 7.97 -11.54 30.08
N ALA A 322 8.90 -10.59 30.11
CA ALA A 322 10.30 -10.83 30.39
C ALA A 322 10.96 -9.59 30.98
N VAL A 323 12.18 -9.74 31.50
CA VAL A 323 13.04 -8.60 31.83
C VAL A 323 13.70 -8.13 30.54
N TYR A 324 13.48 -6.87 30.18
CA TYR A 324 14.10 -6.26 29.01
C TYR A 324 15.15 -5.25 29.42
N ARG A 325 16.22 -5.15 28.64
CA ARG A 325 17.22 -4.09 28.76
C ARG A 325 17.41 -3.34 27.46
N LEU A 326 17.89 -2.11 27.55
CA LEU A 326 18.35 -1.37 26.37
C LEU A 326 19.49 -2.15 25.71
N SER A 327 19.37 -2.36 24.40
CA SER A 327 20.38 -3.08 23.63
C SER A 327 21.73 -2.35 23.70
N PRO A 328 22.86 -3.06 23.86
CA PRO A 328 24.19 -2.42 23.84
C PRO A 328 24.55 -1.81 22.48
N ASN A 329 23.79 -2.19 21.44
CA ASN A 329 23.92 -1.73 20.07
C ASN A 329 23.15 -0.43 19.78
N VAL A 330 22.44 0.10 20.78
CA VAL A 330 21.67 1.33 20.69
C VAL A 330 22.48 2.51 21.23
N GLN A 331 22.44 3.61 20.50
CA GLN A 331 23.07 4.88 20.88
C GLN A 331 22.07 6.02 20.70
N PHE A 332 22.23 7.07 21.50
CA PHE A 332 21.53 8.33 21.32
C PHE A 332 22.50 9.35 20.72
N GLU A 333 22.20 9.83 19.52
CA GLU A 333 22.97 10.86 18.83
C GLU A 333 22.21 12.19 18.90
N ASN A 334 22.89 13.31 19.12
CA ASN A 334 22.24 14.62 19.09
C ASN A 334 21.80 14.97 17.66
N ASN A 335 20.60 15.53 17.53
CA ASN A 335 20.17 16.16 16.30
C ASN A 335 20.92 17.50 16.13
N ASN A 336 21.89 17.54 15.21
CA ASN A 336 22.72 18.72 15.00
C ASN A 336 22.26 19.59 13.82
N LEU A 337 21.11 19.28 13.20
CA LEU A 337 20.54 20.00 12.05
C LEU A 337 21.50 20.06 10.84
N ARG A 338 22.30 19.02 10.62
CA ARG A 338 23.32 18.95 9.56
C ARG A 338 22.82 18.32 8.26
N SER A 339 21.83 17.44 8.34
CA SER A 339 21.20 16.80 7.17
C SER A 339 19.76 17.31 6.96
N LEU A 340 19.19 17.04 5.78
CA LEU A 340 17.79 17.38 5.49
C LEU A 340 16.81 16.70 6.46
N GLU A 341 17.12 15.48 6.90
CA GLU A 341 16.36 14.78 7.94
C GLU A 341 16.45 15.44 9.29
N GLU A 342 17.67 15.78 9.70
CA GLU A 342 17.89 16.44 10.97
C GLU A 342 17.12 17.75 11.03
N ILE A 343 17.11 18.51 9.93
CA ILE A 343 16.30 19.71 9.76
C ILE A 343 14.80 19.42 9.79
N TYR A 344 14.34 18.35 9.14
CA TYR A 344 12.93 17.96 9.17
C TYR A 344 12.47 17.64 10.59
N TYR A 345 13.25 16.84 11.33
CA TYR A 345 12.99 16.47 12.72
C TYR A 345 13.58 17.47 13.72
N LYS A 346 13.63 18.77 13.40
CA LYS A 346 14.19 19.82 14.27
C LYS A 346 13.61 19.86 15.69
N ASP A 347 12.39 19.39 15.87
CA ASP A 347 11.69 19.35 17.16
C ASP A 347 12.05 18.08 17.99
N SER A 348 12.84 17.17 17.41
CA SER A 348 13.40 16.00 18.07
C SER A 348 14.90 16.22 18.35
N PRO A 349 15.30 16.45 19.61
CA PRO A 349 16.69 16.79 19.95
C PRO A 349 17.66 15.62 19.80
N TYR A 350 17.16 14.38 19.69
CA TYR A 350 18.00 13.21 19.53
C TYR A 350 17.53 12.31 18.40
N PHE A 351 18.43 11.43 18.00
CA PHE A 351 18.13 10.26 17.22
C PHE A 351 18.55 9.02 17.99
N LEU A 352 17.66 8.05 18.03
CA LEU A 352 17.91 6.70 18.49
C LEU A 352 18.51 5.90 17.33
N VAL A 353 19.73 5.42 17.49
CA VAL A 353 20.50 4.76 16.42
C VAL A 353 20.84 3.33 16.84
N TYR A 354 20.54 2.37 15.97
CA TYR A 354 20.91 0.96 16.14
C TYR A 354 21.97 0.55 15.10
N ARG A 355 23.03 -0.12 15.58
CA ARG A 355 24.13 -0.65 14.76
C ARG A 355 24.40 -2.11 15.12
N PHE A 356 24.61 -3.00 14.15
CA PHE A 356 25.00 -4.39 14.49
C PHE A 356 26.35 -4.44 15.21
N ALA A 357 27.29 -3.61 14.76
CA ALA A 357 28.57 -3.37 15.41
C ALA A 357 28.86 -1.85 15.52
N VAL A 358 29.66 -1.47 16.53
CA VAL A 358 29.96 -0.06 16.86
C VAL A 358 30.50 0.75 15.67
N ASN A 359 31.21 0.10 14.74
CA ASN A 359 31.87 0.77 13.60
C ASN A 359 31.12 0.59 12.27
N GLU A 360 29.93 -0.02 12.27
CA GLU A 360 29.13 -0.19 11.06
C GLU A 360 28.17 0.98 10.85
N ALA A 361 27.71 1.15 9.61
CA ALA A 361 26.67 2.11 9.27
C ALA A 361 25.39 1.84 10.10
N PRO A 362 24.62 2.88 10.48
CA PRO A 362 23.33 2.69 11.10
C PRO A 362 22.45 1.77 10.25
N GLN A 363 21.90 0.74 10.87
CA GLN A 363 20.90 -0.11 10.22
C GLN A 363 19.50 0.46 10.40
N TRP A 364 19.33 1.19 11.51
CA TRP A 364 18.08 1.84 11.85
C TRP A 364 18.37 3.08 12.67
N ARG A 365 17.62 4.15 12.37
CA ARG A 365 17.68 5.44 13.07
C ARG A 365 16.27 6.00 13.14
N LEU A 366 15.91 6.57 14.28
CA LEU A 366 14.61 7.17 14.55
C LEU A 366 14.78 8.49 15.31
N ALA A 367 14.12 9.56 14.86
CA ALA A 367 14.06 10.81 15.61
C ALA A 367 13.27 10.60 16.92
N CYS A 368 13.84 11.04 18.05
CA CYS A 368 13.24 10.85 19.37
C CYS A 368 13.29 12.12 20.21
N SER A 369 12.22 12.32 20.97
CA SER A 369 12.09 13.37 21.97
C SER A 369 12.94 13.09 23.21
N GLU A 370 13.15 14.12 24.03
CA GLU A 370 13.80 13.97 25.34
C GLU A 370 13.06 12.97 26.24
N ASN A 371 11.72 12.98 26.23
CA ASN A 371 10.92 12.07 27.05
C ASN A 371 11.02 10.61 26.57
N GLU A 372 11.02 10.39 25.25
CA GLU A 372 11.23 9.05 24.66
C GLU A 372 12.61 8.48 25.02
N LYS A 373 13.65 9.31 24.94
CA LYS A 373 14.99 8.93 25.40
C LYS A 373 14.98 8.53 26.88
N LYS A 374 14.47 9.40 27.77
CA LYS A 374 14.41 9.11 29.22
C LYS A 374 13.60 7.85 29.53
N PHE A 375 12.49 7.64 28.81
CA PHE A 375 11.70 6.42 28.94
C PHE A 375 12.52 5.17 28.57
N LEU A 376 13.32 5.19 27.51
CA LEU A 376 14.19 4.06 27.18
C LEU A 376 15.34 3.86 28.18
N GLU A 377 15.86 4.95 28.77
CA GLU A 377 16.94 4.88 29.75
C GLU A 377 16.55 4.12 31.03
N VAL A 378 15.26 4.03 31.37
CA VAL A 378 14.80 3.21 32.52
C VAL A 378 15.10 1.71 32.34
N PHE A 379 15.27 1.26 31.09
CA PHE A 379 15.62 -0.12 30.76
C PHE A 379 17.13 -0.40 30.81
N GLN A 380 18.01 0.58 31.10
CA GLN A 380 19.46 0.35 31.14
C GLN A 380 19.89 -0.75 32.12
N ARG A 381 19.15 -0.91 33.23
CA ARG A 381 19.45 -1.91 34.28
C ARG A 381 18.64 -3.20 34.17
N GLY A 382 17.86 -3.36 33.11
CA GLY A 382 16.85 -4.41 33.03
C GLY A 382 15.59 -4.02 33.78
N LEU A 383 14.44 -4.15 33.13
CA LEU A 383 13.13 -3.90 33.71
C LEU A 383 12.17 -5.01 33.31
N MET A 384 11.46 -5.58 34.29
CA MET A 384 10.36 -6.50 33.99
C MET A 384 9.27 -5.75 33.22
N LEU A 385 8.94 -6.24 32.03
CA LEU A 385 7.92 -5.63 31.20
C LEU A 385 6.53 -6.10 31.61
N GLU A 386 5.81 -5.19 32.25
CA GLU A 386 4.44 -5.36 32.71
C GLU A 386 3.64 -4.09 32.39
N GLN A 387 2.31 -4.19 32.38
CA GLN A 387 1.41 -3.06 32.14
C GLN A 387 1.73 -1.84 33.04
N SER A 388 2.15 -2.09 34.28
CA SER A 388 2.52 -1.07 35.25
C SER A 388 3.70 -0.18 34.83
N VAL A 389 4.52 -0.62 33.86
CA VAL A 389 5.59 0.20 33.26
C VAL A 389 5.02 1.39 32.50
N LEU A 390 3.89 1.23 31.84
CA LEU A 390 3.22 2.28 31.07
C LEU A 390 2.49 3.30 31.96
N GLU A 391 2.28 2.98 33.24
CA GLU A 391 1.47 3.76 34.18
C GLU A 391 2.30 4.61 35.15
N ARG A 392 3.62 4.74 34.93
CA ARG A 392 4.52 5.41 35.88
C ARG A 392 5.67 6.16 35.21
N GLY A 393 6.19 7.16 35.94
CA GLY A 393 7.44 7.86 35.60
C GLY A 393 7.41 8.49 34.21
N GLU A 394 8.49 8.31 33.46
CA GLU A 394 8.69 8.89 32.12
C GLU A 394 7.66 8.40 31.09
N ALA A 395 7.03 7.23 31.29
CA ALA A 395 5.98 6.73 30.39
C ALA A 395 4.77 7.68 30.34
N LEU A 396 4.44 8.31 31.46
CA LEU A 396 3.33 9.27 31.56
C LEU A 396 3.60 10.58 30.81
N LEU A 397 4.84 10.81 30.38
CA LEU A 397 5.24 11.99 29.61
C LEU A 397 5.25 11.74 28.09
N LEU A 398 4.96 10.51 27.65
CA LEU A 398 4.84 10.16 26.25
C LEU A 398 3.41 10.37 25.77
N GLU A 399 3.27 10.86 24.54
CA GLU A 399 1.97 10.96 23.86
C GLU A 399 1.31 9.57 23.76
N ASP A 400 2.13 8.56 23.41
CA ASP A 400 1.71 7.16 23.31
C ASP A 400 2.86 6.23 23.71
N ALA A 401 2.96 5.96 25.01
CA ALA A 401 4.00 5.09 25.57
C ALA A 401 3.91 3.65 25.06
N ARG A 402 2.69 3.16 24.80
CA ARG A 402 2.46 1.77 24.37
C ARG A 402 3.00 1.57 22.96
N THR A 403 2.65 2.46 22.03
CA THR A 403 3.13 2.40 20.66
C THR A 403 4.65 2.51 20.58
N PHE A 404 5.23 3.48 21.29
CA PHE A 404 6.68 3.66 21.30
C PHE A 404 7.42 2.47 21.93
N LEU A 405 6.88 1.88 22.99
CA LEU A 405 7.46 0.66 23.58
C LEU A 405 7.42 -0.52 22.59
N GLN A 406 6.30 -0.72 21.89
CA GLN A 406 6.19 -1.79 20.90
C GLN A 406 7.16 -1.60 19.73
N GLU A 407 7.29 -0.37 19.25
CA GLU A 407 8.28 0.00 18.24
C GLU A 407 9.70 -0.39 18.70
N ALA A 408 10.07 -0.05 19.93
CA ALA A 408 11.35 -0.39 20.52
C ALA A 408 11.57 -1.90 20.69
N LEU A 409 10.53 -2.68 21.00
CA LEU A 409 10.61 -4.14 21.10
C LEU A 409 10.82 -4.77 19.71
N ASN A 410 9.99 -4.39 18.74
CA ASN A 410 10.00 -5.00 17.41
C ASN A 410 11.27 -4.63 16.62
N ARG A 411 11.83 -3.44 16.88
CA ARG A 411 13.14 -3.02 16.33
C ARG A 411 14.33 -3.53 17.10
N ARG A 412 14.12 -4.35 18.14
CA ARG A 412 15.19 -4.86 18.98
C ARG A 412 16.03 -3.70 19.54
N VAL A 413 15.40 -2.59 19.92
CA VAL A 413 16.00 -1.56 20.77
C VAL A 413 16.04 -2.08 22.21
N LEU A 414 14.98 -2.77 22.62
CA LEU A 414 14.90 -3.48 23.89
C LEU A 414 15.07 -4.98 23.67
N TRP A 415 15.98 -5.62 24.40
CA TRP A 415 16.29 -7.06 24.27
C TRP A 415 15.95 -7.80 25.56
N PRO A 416 15.40 -9.02 25.47
CA PRO A 416 15.17 -9.84 26.65
C PRO A 416 16.50 -10.21 27.30
N VAL A 417 16.57 -10.09 28.62
CA VAL A 417 17.66 -10.59 29.44
C VAL A 417 17.42 -12.10 29.63
N ARG A 418 18.35 -12.92 29.13
CA ARG A 418 18.33 -14.38 29.33
C ARG A 418 18.67 -14.77 30.75
#